data_AF-A0A3M1K4X1-F1
#
_entry.id   AF-A0A3M1K4X1-F1
#
_cell.length_a   1.000
_cell.length_b   1.000
_cell.length_c   1.000
_cell.angle_alpha   90.00
_cell.angle_beta   90.00
_cell.angle_gamma   90.00
#
_symmetry.space_group_name_H-M   'P 1'
#
loop_
_entity.id
_entity.type
_entity.pdbx_description
1 polymer ?
#
loop_
_entity_poly.entity_id
_entity_poly.type
_entity_poly.pdbx_seq_one_letter_code
_entity_poly.pdbx_strand_id
1 'polypeptide(L)'
;MASRNESVIRIRYCPRCNWLPRATWVAQELLQTFADDVGAVSLEPGEAGEFRILIGDDVVWDRRTEGPVPEIQALKRSVRDRICPERELGHVDRAH
;
A
#
# COMPACT_ATOMS: atom_id res chain seq x y z
N MET A 1 -1.69 -22.45 -16.67
CA MET A 1 -0.91 -21.18 -16.71
C MET A 1 -1.60 -20.24 -15.76
N ALA A 2 -1.02 -20.04 -14.58
CA ALA A 2 -1.65 -19.31 -13.47
C ALA A 2 -1.93 -17.85 -13.87
N SER A 3 -3.12 -17.38 -13.53
CA SER A 3 -3.51 -15.97 -13.64
C SER A 3 -2.41 -15.12 -13.02
N ARG A 4 -1.76 -14.27 -13.82
CA ARG A 4 -0.89 -13.23 -13.28
C ARG A 4 -1.73 -12.38 -12.34
N ASN A 5 -1.24 -12.12 -11.12
CA ASN A 5 -1.93 -11.26 -10.18
C ASN A 5 -2.27 -9.91 -10.83
N GLU A 6 -3.56 -9.61 -10.94
CA GLU A 6 -4.07 -8.36 -11.54
C GLU A 6 -4.19 -7.23 -10.51
N SER A 7 -3.98 -7.54 -9.23
CA SER A 7 -4.08 -6.57 -8.14
C SER A 7 -2.98 -5.50 -8.27
N VAL A 8 -3.41 -4.28 -8.60
CA VAL A 8 -2.55 -3.09 -8.64
C VAL A 8 -2.83 -2.24 -7.41
N ILE A 9 -1.79 -2.01 -6.60
CA ILE A 9 -1.86 -1.06 -5.49
C ILE A 9 -1.56 0.33 -6.00
N ARG A 10 -2.45 1.29 -5.74
CA ARG A 10 -2.28 2.69 -6.16
C ARG A 10 -1.93 3.56 -4.97
N ILE A 11 -0.80 4.26 -5.04
CA ILE A 11 -0.39 5.25 -4.04
C ILE A 11 -0.59 6.63 -4.64
N ARG A 12 -1.68 7.31 -4.25
CA ARG A 12 -1.95 8.70 -4.67
C ARG A 12 -1.28 9.67 -3.71
N TYR A 13 -0.46 10.59 -4.22
CA TYR A 13 0.32 11.51 -3.40
C TYR A 13 0.35 12.93 -3.96
N CYS A 14 0.40 13.94 -3.09
CA CYS A 14 0.62 15.34 -3.48
C CYS A 14 2.07 15.54 -3.94
N PRO A 15 2.34 15.85 -5.24
CA PRO A 15 3.70 16.02 -5.73
C PRO A 15 4.37 17.29 -5.19
N ARG A 16 3.59 18.32 -4.83
CA ARG A 16 4.09 19.61 -4.30
C ARG A 16 4.36 19.61 -2.80
N CYS A 17 3.99 18.54 -2.10
CA CYS A 17 4.00 18.48 -0.65
C CYS A 17 5.19 17.66 -0.11
N ASN A 18 6.17 17.32 -0.96
CA ASN A 18 7.31 16.45 -0.66
C ASN A 18 6.93 15.03 -0.18
N TRP A 19 5.84 14.46 -0.72
CA TRP A 19 5.40 13.09 -0.37
C TRP A 19 5.97 12.00 -1.26
N LEU A 20 6.58 12.33 -2.41
CA LEU A 20 7.17 11.33 -3.30
C LEU A 20 8.17 10.39 -2.60
N PRO A 21 9.11 10.86 -1.75
CA PRO A 21 10.01 9.97 -1.03
C PRO A 21 9.27 8.96 -0.16
N ARG A 22 8.20 9.39 0.52
CA ARG A 22 7.39 8.53 1.38
C ARG A 22 6.52 7.56 0.57
N ALA A 23 5.95 8.02 -0.55
CA ALA A 23 5.22 7.16 -1.49
C ALA A 23 6.12 6.05 -2.03
N THR A 24 7.36 6.39 -2.39
CA THR A 24 8.36 5.45 -2.90
C THR A 24 8.78 4.45 -1.84
N TRP A 25 9.02 4.89 -0.59
CA TRP A 25 9.34 3.97 0.50
C TRP A 25 8.19 2.99 0.77
N VAL A 26 6.94 3.46 0.83
CA VAL A 26 5.79 2.56 0.97
C VAL A 26 5.71 1.57 -0.20
N ALA A 27 5.94 2.01 -1.43
CA ALA A 27 5.96 1.11 -2.58
C ALA A 27 7.05 0.04 -2.45
N GLN A 28 8.25 0.40 -1.97
CA GLN A 28 9.34 -0.55 -1.72
C GLN A 28 8.93 -1.60 -0.67
N GLU A 29 8.38 -1.16 0.46
CA GLU A 29 7.92 -2.05 1.53
C GLU A 29 6.85 -3.05 1.06
N LEU A 30 5.91 -2.58 0.23
CA LEU A 30 4.85 -3.42 -0.33
C LEU A 30 5.41 -4.40 -1.37
N LEU A 31 6.24 -3.94 -2.30
CA LEU A 31 6.86 -4.82 -3.30
C LEU A 31 7.81 -5.84 -2.69
N GLN A 32 8.56 -5.49 -1.63
CA GLN A 32 9.38 -6.46 -0.90
C GLN A 32 8.57 -7.54 -0.22
N THR A 33 7.33 -7.24 0.20
CA THR A 33 6.48 -8.17 0.93
C THR A 33 5.61 -9.01 -0.02
N PHE A 34 5.08 -8.40 -1.07
CA PHE A 34 4.02 -8.94 -1.92
C PHE A 34 4.43 -9.13 -3.38
N ALA A 35 5.73 -9.22 -3.69
CA ALA A 35 6.25 -9.28 -5.08
C ALA A 35 5.53 -10.30 -5.98
N ASP A 36 5.16 -11.46 -5.43
CA ASP A 36 4.49 -12.54 -6.17
C ASP A 36 2.96 -12.39 -6.17
N ASP A 37 2.42 -11.52 -5.32
CA ASP A 37 1.00 -11.36 -4.99
C ASP A 37 0.36 -10.14 -5.65
N VAL A 38 1.16 -9.20 -6.14
CA VAL A 38 0.67 -7.99 -6.82
C VAL A 38 1.20 -7.90 -8.24
N GLY A 39 0.39 -7.37 -9.15
CA GLY A 39 0.81 -7.10 -10.51
C GLY A 39 1.70 -5.86 -10.60
N ALA A 40 1.39 -4.83 -9.80
CA ALA A 40 2.15 -3.59 -9.74
C ALA A 40 1.83 -2.77 -8.48
N VAL A 41 2.73 -1.83 -8.16
CA VAL A 41 2.44 -0.67 -7.30
C VAL A 41 2.62 0.59 -8.14
N SER A 42 1.57 1.42 -8.28
CA SER A 42 1.61 2.68 -9.02
C SER A 42 1.83 3.86 -8.07
N LEU A 43 2.65 4.83 -8.50
CA LEU A 43 2.79 6.12 -7.85
C LEU A 43 2.04 7.17 -8.68
N GLU A 44 0.92 7.64 -8.15
CA GLU A 44 -0.01 8.51 -8.89
C GLU A 44 -0.01 9.92 -8.30
N PRO A 45 0.32 10.96 -9.08
CA PRO A 45 0.14 12.33 -8.64
C PRO A 45 -1.33 12.63 -8.31
N GLY A 46 -1.56 13.21 -7.14
CA GLY A 46 -2.87 13.56 -6.61
C GLY A 46 -3.02 15.05 -6.27
N GLU A 47 -4.10 15.36 -5.56
CA GLU A 47 -4.45 16.71 -5.15
C GLU A 47 -3.54 17.25 -4.03
N ALA A 48 -3.71 18.54 -3.72
CA ALA A 48 -3.00 19.18 -2.62
C ALA A 48 -3.27 18.46 -1.28
N GLY A 49 -2.20 18.05 -0.62
CA GLY A 49 -2.25 17.35 0.67
C GLY A 49 -2.70 15.89 0.60
N GLU A 50 -3.00 15.33 -0.57
CA GLU A 50 -3.40 13.93 -0.73
C GLU A 50 -2.25 12.98 -0.40
N PHE A 51 -2.55 11.93 0.37
CA PHE A 51 -1.70 10.75 0.52
C PHE A 51 -2.63 9.56 0.83
N ARG A 52 -2.91 8.72 -0.17
CA ARG A 52 -3.86 7.60 -0.09
C ARG A 52 -3.30 6.34 -0.73
N ILE A 53 -3.68 5.20 -0.17
CA ILE A 53 -3.31 3.87 -0.69
C ILE A 53 -4.60 3.14 -1.03
N LEU A 54 -4.71 2.66 -2.27
CA LEU A 54 -5.91 2.03 -2.81
C LEU A 54 -5.61 0.68 -3.46
N ILE A 55 -6.60 -0.21 -3.44
CA ILE A 55 -6.62 -1.47 -4.19
C ILE A 55 -7.96 -1.51 -4.92
N GLY A 56 -7.95 -1.47 -6.25
CA GLY A 56 -9.19 -1.17 -6.99
C GLY A 56 -9.79 0.14 -6.48
N ASP A 57 -11.09 0.17 -6.21
CA ASP A 57 -11.79 1.34 -5.67
C ASP A 57 -11.76 1.43 -4.13
N ASP A 58 -11.21 0.44 -3.45
CA ASP A 58 -11.14 0.40 -2.00
C ASP A 58 -9.97 1.23 -1.46
N VAL A 59 -10.28 2.14 -0.53
CA VAL A 59 -9.26 2.87 0.24
C VAL A 59 -8.74 1.94 1.34
N VAL A 60 -7.46 1.60 1.24
CA VAL A 60 -6.74 0.81 2.25
C VAL A 60 -6.25 1.71 3.37
N TRP A 61 -5.78 2.91 3.01
CA TRP A 61 -5.28 3.88 3.97
C TRP A 61 -5.44 5.31 3.47
N ASP A 62 -5.85 6.25 4.34
CA ASP A 62 -5.94 7.69 4.03
C ASP A 62 -5.38 8.57 5.17
N ARG A 63 -4.44 9.44 4.81
CA ARG A 63 -3.81 10.40 5.72
C ARG A 63 -4.82 11.29 6.44
N ARG A 64 -5.90 11.67 5.75
CA ARG A 64 -6.90 12.61 6.29
C ARG A 64 -7.70 11.98 7.44
N THR A 65 -7.85 10.66 7.45
CA THR A 65 -8.64 9.93 8.46
C THR A 65 -7.76 9.19 9.48
N GLU A 66 -6.60 8.71 9.07
CA GLU A 66 -5.75 7.83 9.89
C GLU A 66 -4.50 8.53 10.44
N GLY A 67 -4.22 9.76 10.01
CA GLY A 67 -3.12 10.56 10.51
C GLY A 67 -1.93 10.64 9.55
N PRO A 68 -0.79 11.20 10.01
CA PRO A 68 0.23 11.71 9.09
C PRO A 68 1.01 10.62 8.33
N VAL A 69 1.21 9.43 8.90
CA VAL A 69 2.03 8.37 8.30
C VAL A 69 1.38 7.02 8.59
N PRO A 70 1.31 6.09 7.62
CA PRO A 70 0.85 4.73 7.89
C PRO A 70 1.86 3.99 8.78
N GLU A 71 1.37 3.29 9.79
CA GLU A 71 2.18 2.26 10.46
C GLU A 71 2.35 1.09 9.49
N ILE A 72 3.60 0.75 9.17
CA ILE A 72 3.89 -0.10 8.01
C ILE A 72 3.42 -1.53 8.20
N GLN A 73 3.43 -2.05 9.43
CA GLN A 73 2.95 -3.39 9.72
C GLN A 73 1.43 -3.47 9.54
N ALA A 74 0.67 -2.52 10.10
CA ALA A 74 -0.77 -2.40 9.93
C ALA A 74 -1.18 -2.22 8.46
N LEU A 75 -0.39 -1.45 7.68
CA LEU A 75 -0.61 -1.32 6.26
C LEU A 75 -0.40 -2.66 5.53
N LYS A 76 0.69 -3.38 5.81
CA LYS A 76 0.94 -4.70 5.21
C LYS A 76 -0.17 -5.69 5.54
N ARG A 77 -0.64 -5.73 6.79
CA ARG A 77 -1.81 -6.55 7.18
C ARG A 77 -3.05 -6.16 6.37
N SER A 78 -3.38 -4.87 6.31
CA SER A 78 -4.56 -4.37 5.59
C SER A 78 -4.52 -4.64 4.08
N VAL A 79 -3.32 -4.62 3.48
CA VAL A 79 -3.10 -4.99 2.07
C VAL A 79 -3.31 -6.49 1.88
N ARG A 80 -2.67 -7.33 2.70
CA ARG A 80 -2.86 -8.78 2.65
C ARG A 80 -4.33 -9.16 2.77
N ASP A 81 -5.04 -8.62 3.77
CA ASP A 81 -6.42 -9.00 4.04
C ASP A 81 -7.34 -8.77 2.81
N ARG A 82 -6.91 -7.92 1.86
CA ARG A 82 -7.61 -7.66 0.60
C ARG A 82 -7.11 -8.49 -0.59
N ILE A 83 -5.80 -8.77 -0.70
CA ILE A 83 -5.22 -9.43 -1.90
C ILE A 83 -4.90 -10.91 -1.70
N CYS A 84 -4.58 -11.32 -0.48
CA CYS A 84 -4.18 -12.69 -0.13
C CYS A 84 -4.50 -13.01 1.34
N PRO A 85 -5.79 -13.06 1.74
CA PRO A 85 -6.21 -13.14 3.14
C PRO A 85 -5.70 -14.39 3.89
N GLU A 86 -5.41 -15.48 3.17
CA GLU A 86 -4.92 -16.73 3.75
C GLU A 86 -3.40 -16.72 4.04
N ARG A 87 -2.69 -15.66 3.65
CA ARG A 87 -1.23 -15.60 3.77
C ARG A 87 -0.77 -15.17 5.17
N GLU A 88 0.17 -15.91 5.73
CA GLU A 88 0.87 -15.48 6.94
C GLU A 88 1.98 -14.46 6.61
N LEU A 89 2.07 -13.37 7.38
CA LEU A 89 3.14 -12.35 7.24
C LEU A 89 4.22 -12.50 8.34
N GLY A 90 4.23 -13.61 9.07
CA GLY A 90 5.25 -13.92 10.07
C GLY A 90 5.33 -12.87 11.18
N HIS A 91 6.48 -12.21 11.32
CA HIS A 91 6.72 -11.18 12.35
C HIS A 91 5.78 -9.99 12.23
N VAL A 92 5.25 -9.70 11.04
CA VAL A 92 4.28 -8.61 10.86
C VAL A 92 2.95 -8.93 11.54
N ASP A 93 2.57 -10.21 11.71
CA ASP A 93 1.33 -10.59 12.41
C ASP A 93 1.46 -10.62 13.92
N ARG A 94 2.68 -10.64 14.43
CA ARG A 94 2.94 -10.64 15.87
C ARG A 94 3.08 -9.19 16.32
N ALA A 95 1.98 -8.63 16.83
CA ALA A 95 2.03 -7.34 17.52
C ALA A 95 2.98 -7.49 18.74
N HIS A 96 4.13 -6.84 18.67
CA HIS A 96 5.00 -6.61 19.82
C HIS A 96 4.93 -5.15 20.23
#